data_AF-A0A2K5C5U9-F1
#
_entry.id   AF-A0A2K5C5U9-F1
#
_cell.length_a   1.000
_cell.length_b   1.000
_cell.length_c   1.000
_cell.angle_alpha   90.00
_cell.angle_beta   90.00
_cell.angle_gamma   90.00
#
_symmetry.space_group_name_H-M   'P 1'
#
loop_
_entity.id
_entity.type
_entity.pdbx_description
1 polymer ?
#
loop_
_entity_poly.entity_id
_entity_poly.type
_entity_poly.pdbx_seq_one_letter_code
_entity_poly.pdbx_strand_id
1 'polypeptide(L)'
;MTSELDIFVGNTTLIDEDMYRLWLDGYLVTNAVALRVRSGILEQMGSTAAVLQSDTMDRYRTFHMLERLLHAPPKLLHQLIFQILPSRQALLIERYYAFDEAFVREVLGKKLSKGTKKDLDDISTITGITLKSCRRQL
;
A
#
# COMPACT_ATOMS: atom_id res chain seq x y z
N MET A 1 -20.03 -13.84 -33.68
CA MET A 1 -18.94 -13.48 -32.75
C MET A 1 -18.79 -11.97 -32.82
N THR A 2 -19.44 -11.24 -31.91
CA THR A 2 -19.18 -9.82 -31.74
C THR A 2 -17.87 -9.71 -30.98
N SER A 3 -16.81 -9.32 -31.67
CA SER A 3 -15.54 -8.94 -31.05
C SER A 3 -15.84 -7.84 -30.05
N GLU A 4 -15.63 -8.10 -28.77
CA GLU A 4 -15.73 -7.11 -27.70
C GLU A 4 -14.59 -6.11 -27.94
N LEU A 5 -14.92 -4.98 -28.54
CA LEU A 5 -13.97 -3.93 -28.84
C LEU A 5 -13.81 -3.07 -27.57
N ASP A 6 -12.80 -3.40 -26.77
CA ASP A 6 -12.44 -2.65 -25.57
C ASP A 6 -11.66 -1.39 -25.99
N ILE A 7 -12.41 -0.31 -26.30
CA ILE A 7 -11.83 1.01 -26.59
C ILE A 7 -11.62 1.72 -25.26
N PHE A 8 -10.36 1.80 -24.82
CA PHE A 8 -9.98 2.65 -23.69
C PHE A 8 -9.41 3.99 -24.17
N VAL A 9 -10.01 5.09 -23.72
CA VAL A 9 -9.45 6.44 -23.89
C VAL A 9 -9.30 7.10 -22.52
N GLY A 10 -8.09 7.03 -21.96
CA GLY A 10 -7.55 7.95 -20.94
C GLY A 10 -7.13 7.37 -19.59
N ASN A 11 -5.81 7.31 -19.30
CA ASN A 11 -5.20 7.25 -17.95
C ASN A 11 -5.71 6.21 -16.93
N THR A 12 -5.67 4.91 -17.25
CA THR A 12 -5.84 3.88 -16.21
C THR A 12 -4.75 4.07 -15.15
N THR A 13 -5.14 4.24 -13.89
CA THR A 13 -4.19 4.30 -12.78
C THR A 13 -3.67 2.89 -12.53
N LEU A 14 -2.45 2.62 -12.96
CA LEU A 14 -1.77 1.36 -12.72
C LEU A 14 -1.27 1.32 -11.27
N ILE A 15 -1.64 0.27 -10.55
CA ILE A 15 -1.19 0.02 -9.18
C ILE A 15 -0.24 -1.16 -9.22
N ASP A 16 1.01 -0.91 -8.83
CA ASP A 16 1.99 -1.94 -8.59
C ASP A 16 1.77 -2.52 -7.18
N GLU A 17 1.43 -3.81 -7.13
CA GLU A 17 1.06 -4.50 -5.90
C GLU A 17 2.25 -4.67 -4.94
N ASP A 18 3.46 -4.91 -5.46
CA ASP A 18 4.66 -5.04 -4.62
C ASP A 18 4.99 -3.71 -3.96
N MET A 19 4.87 -2.60 -4.70
CA MET A 19 5.05 -1.27 -4.16
C MET A 19 3.97 -0.91 -3.14
N TYR A 20 2.73 -1.31 -3.40
CA TYR A 20 1.63 -1.10 -2.47
C TYR A 20 1.86 -1.89 -1.17
N ARG A 21 2.32 -3.14 -1.25
CA ARG A 21 2.72 -3.95 -0.09
C ARG A 21 3.79 -3.25 0.74
N LEU A 22 4.89 -2.79 0.12
CA LEU A 22 5.95 -2.07 0.84
C LEU A 22 5.43 -0.83 1.56
N TRP A 23 4.52 -0.09 0.92
CA TRP A 23 3.91 1.10 1.51
C TRP A 23 2.98 0.77 2.69
N LEU A 24 2.18 -0.30 2.56
CA LEU A 24 1.32 -0.83 3.63
C LEU A 24 2.16 -1.30 4.82
N ASP A 25 3.21 -2.09 4.56
CA ASP A 25 4.16 -2.56 5.57
C ASP A 25 4.93 -1.42 6.26
N GLY A 26 4.78 -0.19 5.77
CA GLY A 26 5.26 1.03 6.37
C GLY A 26 6.73 1.34 6.08
N TYR A 27 7.29 0.72 5.04
CA TYR A 27 8.62 1.07 4.56
C TYR A 27 8.63 2.51 4.05
N LEU A 28 9.64 3.28 4.45
CA LEU A 28 9.91 4.60 3.88
C LEU A 28 10.36 4.49 2.42
N VAL A 29 10.23 5.58 1.67
CA VAL A 29 10.70 5.67 0.27
C VAL A 29 12.16 5.21 0.14
N THR A 30 13.03 5.65 1.06
CA THR A 30 14.45 5.26 1.07
C THR A 30 14.65 3.75 1.19
N ASN A 31 13.89 3.09 2.07
CA ASN A 31 14.01 1.66 2.30
C ASN A 31 13.41 0.87 1.13
N ALA A 32 12.28 1.32 0.59
CA ALA A 32 11.66 0.72 -0.58
C ALA A 32 12.58 0.82 -1.81
N VAL A 33 13.22 1.98 -2.04
CA VAL A 33 14.23 2.15 -3.11
C VAL A 33 15.39 1.17 -2.90
N ALA A 34 15.93 1.08 -1.69
CA ALA A 34 17.04 0.15 -1.41
C ALA A 34 16.67 -1.31 -1.70
N LEU A 35 15.44 -1.73 -1.36
CA LEU A 35 14.93 -3.08 -1.68
C LEU A 35 14.80 -3.30 -3.18
N ARG A 36 14.26 -2.33 -3.92
CA ARG A 36 14.13 -2.38 -5.39
C ARG A 36 15.49 -2.41 -6.10
N VAL A 37 16.49 -1.69 -5.59
CA VAL A 37 17.86 -1.77 -6.12
C VAL A 37 18.42 -3.17 -5.93
N ARG A 38 18.25 -3.76 -4.74
CA ARG A 38 18.69 -5.13 -4.43
C ARG A 38 18.00 -6.21 -5.26
N SER A 39 16.78 -5.95 -5.74
CA SER A 39 16.06 -6.90 -6.61
C SER A 39 16.57 -6.90 -8.05
N GLY A 40 17.54 -6.06 -8.41
CA GLY A 40 18.11 -6.00 -9.76
C GLY A 40 17.26 -5.21 -10.77
N ILE A 41 16.24 -4.47 -10.32
CA ILE A 41 15.29 -3.82 -11.25
C ILE A 41 15.94 -2.72 -12.10
N LEU A 42 17.03 -2.13 -11.62
CA LEU A 42 17.78 -1.11 -12.37
C LEU A 42 18.39 -1.67 -13.65
N GLU A 43 18.95 -2.88 -13.57
CA GLU A 43 19.56 -3.57 -14.71
C GLU A 43 18.50 -4.03 -15.70
N GLN A 44 17.38 -4.55 -15.19
CA GLN A 44 16.25 -5.00 -16.02
C GLN A 44 15.59 -3.87 -16.79
N MET A 45 15.41 -2.70 -16.17
CA MET A 45 14.75 -1.54 -16.80
C MET A 45 15.72 -0.60 -17.52
N GLY A 46 17.04 -0.85 -17.44
CA GLY A 46 18.05 0.06 -17.99
C GLY A 46 17.94 1.48 -17.40
N SER A 47 17.67 1.58 -16.10
CA SER A 47 17.35 2.86 -15.44
C SER A 47 18.37 3.24 -14.37
N THR A 48 18.31 4.48 -13.89
CA THR A 48 19.21 4.99 -12.85
C THR A 48 18.56 4.96 -11.47
N ALA A 49 19.37 4.91 -10.42
CA ALA A 49 18.88 4.97 -9.04
C ALA A 49 18.04 6.23 -8.76
N ALA A 50 18.38 7.36 -9.38
CA ALA A 50 17.63 8.62 -9.26
C ALA A 50 16.22 8.51 -9.88
N VAL A 51 16.11 7.88 -11.05
CA VAL A 51 14.80 7.63 -11.69
C VAL A 51 13.97 6.68 -10.84
N LEU A 52 14.56 5.61 -10.31
CA LEU A 52 13.89 4.67 -9.42
C LEU A 52 13.40 5.35 -8.13
N GLN A 53 14.18 6.28 -7.58
CA GLN A 53 13.80 7.06 -6.42
C GLN A 53 12.59 7.97 -6.72
N SER A 54 12.60 8.67 -7.85
CA SER A 54 11.47 9.51 -8.28
C SER A 54 10.21 8.67 -8.48
N ASP A 55 10.31 7.57 -9.23
CA ASP A 55 9.18 6.65 -9.46
C ASP A 55 8.62 6.09 -8.15
N THR A 56 9.49 5.69 -7.20
CA THR A 56 9.04 5.24 -5.87
C THR A 56 8.29 6.34 -5.13
N MET A 57 8.80 7.58 -5.18
CA MET A 57 8.20 8.73 -4.52
C MET A 57 6.82 9.06 -5.10
N ASP A 58 6.68 9.02 -6.42
CA ASP A 58 5.41 9.31 -7.11
C ASP A 58 4.36 8.25 -6.80
N ARG A 59 4.74 6.97 -6.81
CA ARG A 59 3.85 5.87 -6.40
C ARG A 59 3.37 6.03 -4.95
N TYR A 60 4.27 6.40 -4.04
CA TYR A 60 3.93 6.65 -2.65
C TYR A 60 2.98 7.85 -2.48
N ARG A 61 3.17 8.92 -3.26
CA ARG A 61 2.23 10.06 -3.29
C ARG A 61 0.84 9.61 -3.73
N THR A 62 0.75 8.80 -4.77
CA THR A 62 -0.52 8.20 -5.22
C THR A 62 -1.17 7.37 -4.11
N PHE A 63 -0.41 6.53 -3.41
CA PHE A 63 -0.95 5.73 -2.29
C PHE A 63 -1.49 6.60 -1.15
N HIS A 64 -0.82 7.70 -0.81
CA HIS A 64 -1.35 8.65 0.18
C HIS A 64 -2.65 9.34 -0.25
N MET A 65 -2.82 9.60 -1.55
CA MET A 65 -4.09 10.11 -2.06
C MET A 65 -5.20 9.04 -1.98
N LEU A 66 -4.86 7.79 -2.29
CA LEU A 66 -5.79 6.64 -2.21
C LEU A 66 -6.16 6.27 -0.77
N GLU A 67 -5.24 6.40 0.20
CA GLU A 67 -5.46 6.11 1.62
C GLU A 67 -6.71 6.83 2.16
N ARG A 68 -6.91 8.09 1.76
CA ARG A 68 -8.08 8.89 2.13
C ARG A 68 -9.40 8.29 1.65
N LEU A 69 -9.36 7.60 0.51
CA LEU A 69 -10.51 6.92 -0.08
C LEU A 69 -10.69 5.53 0.54
N LEU A 70 -9.60 4.88 0.97
CA LEU A 70 -9.61 3.57 1.61
C LEU A 70 -10.23 3.59 3.00
N HIS A 71 -10.15 4.70 3.74
CA HIS A 71 -10.89 4.89 5.00
C HIS A 71 -12.43 4.81 4.83
N ALA A 72 -12.94 5.00 3.61
CA ALA A 72 -14.36 4.89 3.31
C ALA A 72 -14.53 4.24 1.92
N PRO A 73 -14.51 2.89 1.83
CA PRO A 73 -14.47 2.17 0.55
C PRO A 73 -15.49 2.60 -0.52
N PRO A 74 -16.74 2.98 -0.19
CA PRO A 74 -17.65 3.53 -1.19
C PRO A 74 -17.14 4.78 -1.91
N LYS A 75 -16.27 5.59 -1.29
CA LYS A 75 -15.66 6.77 -1.94
C LYS A 75 -14.61 6.38 -2.99
N LEU A 76 -13.93 5.24 -2.83
CA LEU A 76 -13.00 4.72 -3.84
C LEU A 76 -13.75 4.28 -5.10
N LEU A 77 -14.96 3.72 -4.94
CA LEU A 77 -15.80 3.27 -6.06
C LEU A 77 -16.37 4.44 -6.87
N HIS A 78 -16.79 5.52 -6.21
CA HIS A 78 -17.53 6.63 -6.85
C HIS A 78 -16.66 7.82 -7.29
N GLN A 79 -15.39 7.87 -6.90
CA GLN A 79 -14.50 8.97 -7.29
C GLN A 79 -14.12 8.89 -8.78
N LEU A 80 -13.86 10.05 -9.38
CA LEU A 80 -13.54 10.19 -10.82
C LEU A 80 -12.07 10.56 -11.10
N ILE A 81 -11.26 10.69 -10.05
CA ILE A 81 -9.86 11.16 -10.14
C ILE A 81 -8.95 10.02 -10.62
N PHE A 82 -9.12 8.84 -10.03
CA PHE A 82 -8.35 7.64 -10.32
C PHE A 82 -9.19 6.67 -11.12
N GLN A 83 -8.82 6.43 -12.37
CA GLN A 83 -9.46 5.40 -13.17
C GLN A 83 -8.82 4.04 -12.83
N ILE A 84 -9.34 3.39 -11.80
CA ILE A 84 -8.84 2.09 -11.33
C ILE A 84 -9.85 1.01 -11.70
N LEU A 85 -9.39 -0.08 -12.30
CA LEU A 85 -10.21 -1.23 -12.65
C LEU A 85 -10.92 -1.81 -11.40
N PRO A 86 -12.19 -2.26 -11.47
CA PRO A 86 -12.91 -2.75 -10.29
C PRO A 86 -12.19 -3.86 -9.53
N SER A 87 -11.53 -4.80 -10.23
CA SER A 87 -10.73 -5.86 -9.60
C SER A 87 -9.54 -5.29 -8.80
N ARG A 88 -8.91 -4.21 -9.29
CA ARG A 88 -7.84 -3.51 -8.58
C ARG A 88 -8.36 -2.70 -7.39
N GLN A 89 -9.57 -2.14 -7.48
CA GLN A 89 -10.20 -1.49 -6.33
C GLN A 89 -10.48 -2.50 -5.20
N ALA A 90 -11.00 -3.68 -5.54
CA ALA A 90 -11.21 -4.77 -4.58
C ALA A 90 -9.89 -5.19 -3.91
N LEU A 91 -8.83 -5.40 -4.70
CA LEU A 91 -7.49 -5.72 -4.20
C LEU A 91 -6.96 -4.65 -3.24
N LEU A 92 -7.09 -3.36 -3.60
CA LEU A 92 -6.62 -2.26 -2.76
C LEU A 92 -7.30 -2.26 -1.38
N ILE A 93 -8.63 -2.47 -1.37
CA ILE A 93 -9.44 -2.54 -0.15
C ILE A 93 -9.04 -3.76 0.68
N GLU A 94 -9.02 -4.95 0.06
CA GLU A 94 -8.69 -6.21 0.72
C GLU A 94 -7.32 -6.13 1.41
N ARG A 95 -6.29 -5.69 0.69
CA ARG A 95 -4.93 -5.57 1.24
C ARG A 95 -4.81 -4.49 2.31
N TYR A 96 -5.54 -3.38 2.19
CA TYR A 96 -5.50 -2.31 3.17
C TYR A 96 -6.01 -2.75 4.55
N TYR A 97 -7.12 -3.51 4.54
CA TYR A 97 -7.78 -4.04 5.74
C TYR A 97 -7.27 -5.41 6.18
N ALA A 98 -6.33 -6.01 5.44
CA ALA A 98 -5.67 -7.23 5.86
C ALA A 98 -4.84 -7.01 7.12
N PHE A 99 -4.99 -7.92 8.07
CA PHE A 99 -4.19 -7.99 9.28
C PHE A 99 -2.95 -8.86 9.08
N ASP A 100 -1.87 -8.47 9.75
CA ASP A 100 -0.71 -9.31 9.96
C ASP A 100 -0.96 -10.30 11.11
N GLU A 101 -0.61 -11.57 10.90
CA GLU A 101 -0.85 -12.63 11.88
C GLU A 101 -0.15 -12.37 13.23
N ALA A 102 1.09 -11.87 13.20
CA ALA A 102 1.85 -11.57 14.40
C ALA A 102 1.24 -10.38 15.15
N PHE A 103 0.69 -9.39 14.43
CA PHE A 103 -0.05 -8.29 15.03
C PHE A 103 -1.34 -8.77 15.72
N VAL A 104 -2.16 -9.58 15.02
CA VAL A 104 -3.42 -10.09 15.59
C VAL A 104 -3.15 -10.89 16.85
N ARG A 105 -2.13 -11.77 16.85
CA ARG A 105 -1.78 -12.57 18.03
C ARG A 105 -1.48 -11.71 19.25
N GLU A 106 -0.89 -10.53 19.05
CA GLU A 106 -0.61 -9.60 20.14
C GLU A 106 -1.82 -8.76 20.57
N VAL A 107 -2.78 -8.48 19.69
CA VAL A 107 -3.93 -7.62 20.01
C VAL A 107 -5.16 -8.41 20.46
N LEU A 108 -5.30 -9.65 20.00
CA LEU A 108 -6.46 -10.48 20.27
C LEU A 108 -6.65 -10.70 21.78
N GLY A 109 -7.86 -10.42 22.28
CA GLY A 109 -8.20 -10.57 23.70
C GLY A 109 -7.67 -9.47 24.62
N LYS A 110 -6.85 -8.52 24.13
CA LYS A 110 -6.40 -7.35 24.90
C LYS A 110 -7.39 -6.19 24.72
N LYS A 111 -7.79 -5.54 25.82
CA LYS A 111 -8.62 -4.32 25.76
C LYS A 111 -7.74 -3.13 25.43
N LEU A 112 -7.80 -2.65 24.19
CA LEU A 112 -7.12 -1.44 23.77
C LEU A 112 -7.73 -0.23 24.49
N SER A 113 -7.00 0.29 25.48
CA SER A 113 -7.45 1.37 26.36
C SER A 113 -6.90 2.73 25.90
N LYS A 114 -7.15 3.83 26.62
CA LYS A 114 -6.58 5.16 26.27
C LYS A 114 -5.04 5.20 26.13
N GLY A 115 -4.33 4.13 26.54
CA GLY A 115 -2.89 3.91 26.31
C GLY A 115 -2.49 3.30 24.96
N THR A 116 -3.42 3.05 24.02
CA THR A 116 -3.17 2.29 22.77
C THR A 116 -1.90 2.67 22.02
N LYS A 117 -1.51 3.96 21.98
CA LYS A 117 -0.28 4.38 21.28
C LYS A 117 0.98 3.71 21.84
N LYS A 118 1.09 3.62 23.17
CA LYS A 118 2.21 2.96 23.84
C LYS A 118 2.18 1.45 23.56
N ASP A 119 0.99 0.85 23.61
CA ASP A 119 0.82 -0.57 23.32
C ASP A 119 1.24 -0.90 21.88
N LEU A 120 0.98 -0.01 20.92
CA LEU A 120 1.43 -0.20 19.53
C LEU A 120 2.95 -0.08 19.34
N ASP A 121 3.62 0.80 20.10
CA ASP A 121 5.10 0.91 20.07
C ASP A 121 5.73 -0.39 20.62
N ASP A 122 5.16 -0.95 21.70
CA ASP A 122 5.59 -2.21 22.28
C ASP A 122 5.35 -3.39 21.31
N ILE A 123 4.16 -3.45 20.70
CA ILE A 123 3.82 -4.47 19.68
C ILE A 123 4.76 -4.37 18.47
N SER A 124 5.02 -3.16 17.97
CA SER A 124 5.96 -2.93 16.86
C SER A 124 7.36 -3.47 17.19
N THR A 125 7.82 -3.26 18.43
CA THR A 125 9.12 -3.74 18.89
C THR A 125 9.17 -5.27 19.00
N ILE A 126 8.11 -5.89 19.53
CA ILE A 126 8.04 -7.35 19.74
C ILE A 126 7.89 -8.12 18.43
N THR A 127 7.05 -7.63 17.52
CA THR A 127 6.70 -8.31 16.27
C THR A 127 7.62 -7.97 15.11
N GLY A 128 8.35 -6.85 15.19
CA GLY A 128 9.14 -6.31 14.08
C GLY A 128 8.29 -5.63 13.00
N ILE A 129 6.96 -5.59 13.15
CA ILE A 129 6.07 -4.87 12.25
C ILE A 129 6.27 -3.37 12.47
N THR A 130 6.29 -2.59 11.40
CA THR A 130 6.47 -1.15 11.54
C THR A 130 5.29 -0.51 12.28
N LEU A 131 5.58 0.49 13.10
CA LEU A 131 4.56 1.25 13.81
C LEU A 131 3.48 1.85 12.88
N LYS A 132 3.86 2.26 11.66
CA LYS A 132 2.90 2.73 10.66
C LYS A 132 1.92 1.63 10.25
N SER A 133 2.41 0.41 10.00
CA SER A 133 1.56 -0.74 9.68
C SER A 133 0.67 -1.13 10.87
N CYS A 134 1.22 -1.17 12.10
CA CYS A 134 0.45 -1.43 13.32
C CYS A 134 -0.73 -0.45 13.48
N ARG A 135 -0.50 0.85 13.21
CA ARG A 135 -1.56 1.88 13.27
C ARG A 135 -2.62 1.73 12.19
N ARG A 136 -2.27 1.26 10.99
CA ARG A 136 -3.23 1.02 9.90
C ARG A 136 -4.18 -0.12 10.23
N GLN A 137 -3.66 -1.16 10.89
CA GLN A 137 -4.42 -2.36 11.23
C GLN A 137 -5.39 -2.16 12.41
N LEU A 138 -5.39 -0.99 13.06
CA LEU A 138 -6.24 -0.70 14.22
C LEU A 138 -7.41 0.23 13.89
#